data_AF-A0A2H0E1F2-F1
#
_entry.id   AF-A0A2H0E1F2-F1
#
_cell.length_a   1.000
_cell.length_b   1.000
_cell.length_c   1.000
_cell.angle_alpha   90.00
_cell.angle_beta   90.00
_cell.angle_gamma   90.00
#
_symmetry.space_group_name_H-M   'P 1'
#
loop_
_entity.id
_entity.type
_entity.pdbx_description
1 polymer ?
#
loop_
_entity_poly.entity_id
_entity_poly.type
_entity_poly.pdbx_seq_one_letter_code
_entity_poly.pdbx_strand_id
1 'polypeptide(L)'
;MALKAQHQETKFSVGDIVRLKQQFFSGGKAQSQIFEGIVMGIKGRGVGRSITVRRIATDGVGVEKIWPLSSPNLLSLTVKKTGKVRRAKLYYLRQRIGKMALATK
;
A
#
# COMPACT_ATOMS: atom_id res chain seq x y z
N MET A 1 4.70 -13.89 -8.54
CA MET A 1 4.04 -12.94 -7.61
C MET A 1 4.42 -13.34 -6.21
N ALA A 2 4.54 -12.41 -5.27
CA ALA A 2 5.06 -12.73 -3.94
C ALA A 2 4.15 -12.17 -2.85
N LEU A 3 4.04 -12.92 -1.75
CA LEU A 3 3.18 -12.58 -0.63
C LEU A 3 3.83 -11.60 0.35
N LYS A 4 5.16 -11.61 0.41
CA LYS A 4 5.96 -10.79 1.33
C LYS A 4 6.92 -9.92 0.53
N ALA A 5 7.22 -8.73 1.04
CA ALA A 5 8.30 -7.88 0.57
C ALA A 5 8.98 -7.20 1.76
N GLN A 6 10.15 -6.65 1.49
CA GLN A 6 10.91 -5.87 2.44
C GLN A 6 11.27 -4.54 1.79
N HIS A 7 11.18 -3.47 2.57
CA HIS A 7 11.68 -2.15 2.18
C HIS A 7 12.48 -1.59 3.35
N GLN A 8 13.75 -1.27 3.08
CA GLN A 8 14.77 -0.96 4.10
C GLN A 8 14.83 -2.11 5.12
N GLU A 9 14.18 -1.97 6.28
CA GLU A 9 14.13 -3.01 7.33
C GLU A 9 12.71 -3.51 7.62
N THR A 10 11.69 -2.89 7.04
CA THR A 10 10.29 -3.25 7.30
C THR A 10 9.86 -4.37 6.37
N LYS A 11 9.53 -5.52 6.97
CA LYS A 11 8.88 -6.64 6.27
C LYS A 11 7.37 -6.44 6.32
N PHE A 12 6.73 -6.54 5.16
CA PHE A 12 5.28 -6.46 5.04
C PHE A 12 4.79 -7.46 4.01
N SER A 13 3.50 -7.74 4.06
CA SER A 13 2.83 -8.73 3.25
C SER A 13 1.53 -8.20 2.67
N VAL A 14 1.03 -8.91 1.65
CA VAL A 14 -0.30 -8.64 1.10
C VAL A 14 -1.33 -8.83 2.21
N GLY A 15 -2.27 -7.89 2.35
CA GLY A 15 -3.27 -7.88 3.41
C GLY A 15 -2.89 -7.04 4.63
N ASP A 16 -1.63 -6.61 4.77
CA ASP A 16 -1.23 -5.70 5.84
C ASP A 16 -1.75 -4.29 5.59
N ILE A 17 -2.08 -3.58 6.68
CA ILE A 17 -2.36 -2.15 6.66
C ILE A 17 -1.04 -1.42 6.86
N VAL A 18 -0.66 -0.63 5.86
CA VAL A 18 0.60 0.12 5.85
C VAL A 18 0.32 1.61 5.82
N ARG A 19 1.20 2.35 6.48
CA ARG A 19 1.30 3.81 6.39
C ARG A 19 2.54 4.14 5.57
N LEU A 20 2.33 4.79 4.43
CA LEU A 20 3.36 5.24 3.49
C LEU A 20 3.53 6.74 3.62
N LYS A 21 4.78 7.22 3.74
CA LYS A 21 5.12 8.63 3.65
C LYS A 21 5.79 8.89 2.30
N GLN A 22 5.17 9.72 1.47
CA GLN A 22 5.67 10.09 0.15
C GLN A 22 6.06 11.56 0.13
N GLN A 23 7.19 11.89 -0.48
CA GLN A 23 7.58 13.26 -0.80
C GLN A 23 6.97 13.71 -2.13
N PHE A 24 6.49 14.94 -2.17
CA PHE A 24 6.03 15.62 -3.39
C PHE A 24 6.55 17.05 -3.39
N PHE A 25 6.79 17.60 -4.58
CA PHE A 25 7.23 18.98 -4.74
C PHE A 25 6.05 19.82 -5.22
N SER A 26 5.75 20.91 -4.52
CA SER A 26 4.73 21.88 -4.93
C SER A 26 5.29 23.28 -4.76
N GLY A 27 5.29 24.07 -5.85
CA GLY A 27 5.76 25.46 -5.84
C GLY A 27 7.21 25.63 -5.33
N GLY A 28 8.11 24.71 -5.67
CA GLY A 28 9.52 24.77 -5.27
C GLY A 28 9.83 24.31 -3.84
N LYS A 29 8.83 23.97 -3.03
CA LYS A 29 9.03 23.40 -1.68
C LYS A 29 8.71 21.90 -1.66
N ALA A 30 9.55 21.14 -0.95
CA ALA A 30 9.28 19.74 -0.65
C ALA A 30 8.21 19.63 0.44
N GLN A 31 7.16 18.87 0.16
CA GLN A 31 6.11 18.52 1.12
C GLN A 31 6.02 16.99 1.23
N SER A 32 5.50 16.50 2.36
CA SER A 32 5.31 15.06 2.56
C SER A 32 3.83 14.74 2.75
N GLN A 33 3.33 13.77 1.99
CA GLN A 33 1.97 13.26 2.09
C GLN A 33 1.99 11.87 2.74
N ILE A 34 1.03 11.63 3.62
CA ILE A 34 0.83 10.32 4.24
C ILE A 34 -0.33 9.60 3.55
N PHE A 35 -0.12 8.34 3.19
CA PHE A 35 -1.14 7.45 2.66
C PHE A 35 -1.21 6.18 3.50
N GLU A 36 -2.38 5.90 4.05
CA GLU A 36 -2.63 4.73 4.89
C GLU A 36 -3.69 3.86 4.25
N GLY A 37 -3.42 2.55 4.12
CA GLY A 37 -4.34 1.62 3.47
C GLY A 37 -3.83 0.18 3.46
N ILE A 38 -4.61 -0.70 2.83
CA ILE A 38 -4.33 -2.14 2.75
C ILE A 38 -3.45 -2.44 1.54
N VAL A 39 -2.41 -3.24 1.72
CA VAL A 39 -1.60 -3.78 0.61
C VAL A 39 -2.43 -4.79 -0.16
N MET A 40 -2.89 -4.40 -1.35
CA MET A 40 -3.70 -5.21 -2.24
C MET A 40 -2.89 -6.29 -2.96
N GLY A 41 -1.61 -6.02 -3.20
CA GLY A 41 -0.75 -6.91 -3.97
C GLY A 41 0.66 -6.34 -4.12
N ILE A 42 1.60 -7.25 -4.38
CA ILE A 42 3.00 -6.95 -4.64
C ILE A 42 3.33 -7.50 -6.03
N LYS A 43 3.81 -6.62 -6.93
CA LYS A 43 4.16 -6.95 -8.32
C LYS A 43 5.66 -6.77 -8.53
N GLY A 44 6.20 -7.48 -9.52
CA GLY A 44 7.60 -7.34 -9.93
C GLY A 44 8.58 -8.16 -9.10
N ARG A 45 9.87 -8.02 -9.44
CA ARG A 45 11.02 -8.67 -8.80
C ARG A 45 12.20 -7.68 -8.78
N GLY A 46 13.15 -7.88 -7.87
CA GLY A 46 14.32 -7.02 -7.73
C GLY A 46 13.97 -5.54 -7.59
N VAL A 47 14.64 -4.70 -8.38
CA VAL A 47 14.44 -3.24 -8.41
C VAL A 47 13.06 -2.85 -8.94
N GLY A 48 12.50 -3.61 -9.89
CA GLY A 48 11.18 -3.34 -10.47
C GLY A 48 10.00 -3.75 -9.57
N ARG A 49 10.23 -3.93 -8.26
CA ARG A 49 9.21 -4.37 -7.33
C ARG A 49 8.34 -3.21 -6.87
N SER A 50 7.03 -3.38 -6.98
CA SER A 50 6.05 -2.37 -6.60
C SER A 50 4.93 -2.95 -5.76
N ILE A 51 4.30 -2.06 -4.99
CA ILE A 51 3.18 -2.38 -4.12
C ILE A 51 1.97 -1.59 -4.55
N THR A 52 0.80 -2.21 -4.43
CA THR A 52 -0.48 -1.54 -4.63
C THR A 52 -1.16 -1.41 -3.28
N VAL A 53 -1.46 -0.19 -2.86
CA VAL A 53 -2.17 0.07 -1.60
C VAL A 53 -3.51 0.73 -1.90
N ARG A 54 -4.56 0.25 -1.23
CA ARG A 54 -5.93 0.72 -1.37
C ARG A 54 -6.42 1.32 -0.06
N ARG A 55 -7.07 2.48 -0.14
CA ARG A 55 -7.85 3.06 0.96
C ARG A 55 -9.20 3.53 0.46
N ILE A 56 -10.17 3.61 1.35
CA ILE A 56 -11.44 4.30 1.07
C ILE A 56 -11.24 5.74 1.56
N ALA A 57 -11.41 6.71 0.66
CA ALA A 57 -11.32 8.13 1.00
C ALA A 57 -12.61 8.61 1.67
N THR A 58 -12.60 9.84 2.18
CA THR A 58 -13.68 10.45 2.96
C THR A 58 -15.03 10.41 2.24
N ASP A 59 -15.04 10.51 0.91
CA ASP A 59 -16.26 10.52 0.09
C ASP A 59 -16.73 9.11 -0.33
N GLY A 60 -16.23 8.05 0.33
CA GLY A 60 -16.54 6.66 -0.01
C GLY A 60 -15.86 6.15 -1.29
N VAL A 61 -15.09 6.99 -1.98
CA VAL A 61 -14.36 6.64 -3.19
C VAL A 61 -13.14 5.77 -2.85
N GLY A 62 -13.05 4.60 -3.49
CA GLY A 62 -11.90 3.71 -3.35
C GLY A 62 -10.69 4.24 -4.12
N VAL A 63 -9.66 4.66 -3.41
CA VAL A 63 -8.40 5.15 -4.00
C VAL A 63 -7.36 4.05 -3.95
N GLU A 64 -6.86 3.67 -5.13
CA GLU A 64 -5.71 2.78 -5.28
C GLU A 64 -4.51 3.57 -5.78
N LYS A 65 -3.35 3.35 -5.14
CA LYS A 65 -2.09 3.94 -5.57
C LYS A 65 -1.01 2.86 -5.60
N ILE A 66 -0.08 3.01 -6.53
CA ILE A 66 1.01 2.07 -6.77
C ILE A 66 2.34 2.78 -6.48
N TRP A 67 3.19 2.16 -5.67
CA TRP A 67 4.52 2.68 -5.36
C TRP A 67 5.61 1.67 -5.74
N PRO A 68 6.63 2.08 -6.50
CA PRO A 68 7.87 1.33 -6.61
C PRO A 68 8.61 1.34 -5.27
N LEU A 69 9.08 0.18 -4.81
CA LEU A 69 9.80 0.06 -3.54
C LEU A 69 11.22 0.64 -3.59
N SER A 70 11.78 0.81 -4.78
CA SER A 70 13.08 1.45 -5.01
C SER A 70 12.98 2.97 -5.21
N SER A 71 11.77 3.54 -5.16
CA SER A 71 11.57 4.95 -5.44
C SER A 71 12.14 5.82 -4.31
N PRO A 72 12.98 6.84 -4.61
CA PRO A 72 13.48 7.77 -3.60
C PRO A 72 12.36 8.65 -3.01
N ASN A 73 11.24 8.78 -3.72
CA ASN A 73 10.10 9.57 -3.25
C ASN A 73 9.33 8.86 -2.12
N LEU A 74 9.55 7.57 -1.90
CA LEU A 74 8.98 6.84 -0.77
C LEU A 74 9.93 6.97 0.42
N LEU A 75 9.62 7.90 1.32
CA LEU A 75 10.47 8.21 2.47
C LEU A 75 10.42 7.12 3.54
N SER A 76 9.23 6.61 3.84
CA SER A 76 9.06 5.55 4.83
C SER A 76 7.83 4.71 4.58
N LEU A 77 7.91 3.45 5.01
CA LEU A 77 6.82 2.48 5.02
C LEU A 77 6.76 1.83 6.40
N THR A 78 5.65 2.00 7.10
CA THR A 78 5.43 1.40 8.42
C THR A 78 4.21 0.48 8.38
N VAL A 79 4.32 -0.72 8.95
CA VAL A 79 3.18 -1.63 9.12
C VAL A 79 2.42 -1.22 10.37
N LYS A 80 1.14 -0.92 10.21
CA LYS A 80 0.23 -0.59 11.32
C LYS A 80 -0.49 -1.81 11.87
N LYS A 81 -0.95 -2.67 10.98
CA LYS A 81 -1.69 -3.88 11.33
C LYS A 81 -1.35 -4.99 10.35
N THR A 82 -1.02 -6.15 10.87
CA THR A 82 -0.79 -7.34 10.05
C THR A 82 -2.11 -8.03 9.71
N GLY A 83 -2.28 -8.41 8.46
CA GLY A 83 -3.46 -9.11 7.95
C GLY A 83 -3.06 -10.47 7.36
N LYS A 84 -3.62 -11.56 7.91
CA LYS A 84 -3.39 -12.90 7.34
C LYS A 84 -4.34 -13.10 6.17
N VAL A 85 -3.80 -13.33 4.98
CA VAL A 85 -4.58 -13.62 3.77
C VAL A 85 -4.08 -14.86 3.07
N ARG A 86 -4.99 -15.53 2.36
CA ARG A 86 -4.65 -16.70 1.54
C ARG A 86 -4.32 -16.35 0.09
N ARG A 87 -4.81 -15.20 -0.39
CA ARG A 87 -4.67 -14.77 -1.79
C ARG A 87 -3.46 -13.85 -1.96
N ALA A 88 -2.72 -14.04 -3.04
CA ALA A 88 -1.60 -13.16 -3.38
C ALA A 88 -2.01 -11.78 -3.89
N LYS A 89 -3.27 -11.62 -4.28
CA LYS A 89 -3.86 -10.36 -4.70
C LYS A 89 -5.28 -10.27 -4.17
N LEU A 90 -5.63 -9.11 -3.61
CA LEU A 90 -6.89 -8.88 -2.92
C LEU A 90 -7.87 -8.06 -3.77
N TYR A 91 -7.83 -8.21 -5.11
CA TYR A 91 -8.67 -7.43 -6.03
C TYR A 91 -10.17 -7.59 -5.77
N TYR A 92 -10.58 -8.67 -5.08
CA TYR A 92 -11.96 -8.83 -4.63
C TYR A 92 -12.43 -7.71 -3.68
N LEU A 93 -11.51 -7.00 -2.99
CA LEU A 93 -11.84 -5.85 -2.15
C LEU A 93 -12.40 -4.66 -2.95
N ARG A 94 -12.24 -4.65 -4.27
CA ARG A 94 -12.83 -3.61 -5.15
C ARG A 94 -14.34 -3.69 -5.23
N GLN A 95 -14.90 -4.90 -5.13
CA GLN A 95 -16.33 -5.17 -5.23
C GLN A 95 -17.04 -5.10 -3.87
N ARG A 96 -16.28 -5.00 -2.78
CA ARG A 96 -16.84 -4.92 -1.43
C ARG A 96 -17.18 -3.47 -1.07
N ILE A 97 -18.17 -3.30 -0.22
CA ILE A 97 -18.67 -2.00 0.25
C ILE A 97 -18.59 -1.94 1.78
N GLY A 98 -18.46 -0.73 2.32
CA GLY A 98 -18.47 -0.46 3.75
C GLY A 98 -17.33 -1.15 4.50
N LYS A 99 -17.62 -1.66 5.70
CA LYS A 99 -16.61 -2.30 6.58
C LYS A 99 -15.93 -3.51 5.94
N MET A 100 -16.61 -4.22 5.04
CA MET A 100 -16.06 -5.40 4.38
C MET A 100 -14.96 -5.07 3.35
N ALA A 101 -14.93 -3.84 2.84
CA ALA A 101 -13.89 -3.37 1.93
C ALA A 101 -12.59 -2.98 2.66
N LEU A 102 -12.68 -2.74 3.98
CA LEU A 102 -11.57 -2.40 4.87
C LEU A 102 -10.97 -3.61 5.58
N ALA A 103 -11.62 -4.78 5.46
CA ALA A 103 -11.23 -5.97 6.18
C ALA A 103 -10.95 -7.13 5.22
N THR A 104 -9.72 -7.62 5.30
CA THR A 104 -9.35 -8.95 4.82
C THR A 104 -9.82 -10.01 5.80
N LYS A 105 -10.36 -11.11 5.26
CA LYS A 105 -10.85 -12.28 6.02
C LYS A 105 -9.76 -13.35 6.07
#